data_AF-A0A0N4U1V8-F1
#
_entry.id   AF-A0A0N4U1V8-F1
#
_cell.length_a   1.000
_cell.length_b   1.000
_cell.length_c   1.000
_cell.angle_alpha   90.00
_cell.angle_beta   90.00
_cell.angle_gamma   90.00
#
_symmetry.space_group_name_H-M   'P 1'
#
loop_
_entity.id
_entity.type
_entity.pdbx_description
1 polymer ?
#
loop_
_entity_poly.entity_id
_entity_poly.type
_entity_poly.pdbx_seq_one_letter_code
_entity_poly.pdbx_strand_id
1 'polypeptide(L)'
;MSDSDENSELPIPENQIRTAIIGQISKYGMDKLTSRKIRENLKNEFNIDFTNYKTPVDKITMDVIESMQNSAKKNEKESKGSSTESDSDEEEVVFTDRPSKRKNKTARKRAKSQSSSDYEDTIQKKRRAASTSKKTVQRKRKSNSDETPKKRKKTAYSAYCALSDDLADVVGKRYMKRSDVVKSMWAYFKTNNLMDPRDKRYVLSDDALLKIFKKRRFLGFGMMKNLENHIIQAKFLSEDERIKLEEFEAKEDAKAAEEENSGVVDGISK
;
A
#
# COMPACT_ATOMS: atom_id res chain seq x y z
N MET A 1 40.91 -0.84 9.51
CA MET A 1 41.33 -2.19 9.93
C MET A 1 40.07 -3.01 10.14
N SER A 2 39.94 -4.12 9.39
CA SER A 2 38.93 -5.18 9.48
C SER A 2 37.46 -4.85 9.13
N ASP A 3 37.19 -4.62 7.84
CA ASP A 3 35.90 -4.98 7.24
C ASP A 3 36.03 -6.42 6.71
N SER A 4 35.67 -7.39 7.56
CA SER A 4 35.52 -8.78 7.16
C SER A 4 34.10 -8.98 6.66
N ASP A 5 33.85 -8.58 5.42
CA ASP A 5 32.66 -9.01 4.70
C ASP A 5 32.74 -10.52 4.54
N GLU A 6 31.81 -11.21 5.19
CA GLU A 6 31.53 -12.62 5.00
C GLU A 6 31.26 -12.89 3.50
N ASN A 7 32.32 -13.29 2.80
CA ASN A 7 32.25 -14.07 1.59
C ASN A 7 31.50 -15.36 1.93
N SER A 8 30.17 -15.27 1.91
CA SER A 8 29.29 -16.42 1.76
C SER A 8 29.65 -17.03 0.41
N GLU A 9 30.53 -18.02 0.47
CA GLU A 9 31.22 -18.62 -0.65
C GLU A 9 30.19 -19.03 -1.71
N LEU A 10 30.10 -18.21 -2.76
CA LEU A 10 29.22 -18.48 -3.88
C LEU A 10 29.72 -19.76 -4.55
N PRO A 11 28.82 -20.66 -4.99
CA PRO A 11 29.22 -21.91 -5.63
C PRO A 11 29.96 -21.70 -6.97
N ILE A 12 30.00 -20.47 -7.46
CA ILE A 12 30.56 -20.05 -8.75
C ILE A 12 31.28 -18.73 -8.53
N PRO A 13 32.44 -18.49 -9.18
CA PRO A 13 33.13 -17.21 -9.12
C PRO A 13 32.22 -16.05 -9.49
N GLU A 14 32.29 -14.98 -8.68
CA GLU A 14 31.46 -13.78 -8.83
C GLU A 14 31.51 -13.18 -10.24
N ASN A 15 32.68 -13.23 -10.89
CA ASN A 15 32.88 -12.72 -12.25
C ASN A 15 32.02 -13.44 -13.30
N GLN A 16 31.79 -14.76 -13.15
CA GLN A 16 30.91 -15.50 -14.06
C GLN A 16 29.45 -15.11 -13.85
N ILE A 17 29.03 -14.94 -12.58
CA ILE A 17 27.68 -14.48 -12.24
C ILE A 17 27.44 -13.06 -12.78
N ARG A 18 28.39 -12.13 -12.61
CA ARG A 18 28.35 -10.78 -13.17
C ARG A 18 28.19 -10.80 -14.69
N THR A 19 28.98 -11.61 -15.39
CA THR A 19 28.93 -11.73 -16.85
C THR A 19 27.58 -12.26 -17.34
N ALA A 20 27.05 -13.30 -16.68
CA ALA A 20 25.74 -13.86 -16.98
C ALA A 20 24.61 -12.84 -16.74
N ILE A 21 24.66 -12.08 -15.64
CA ILE A 21 23.68 -11.02 -15.34
C ILE A 21 23.71 -9.93 -16.42
N ILE A 22 24.90 -9.47 -16.85
CA ILE A 22 25.06 -8.49 -17.94
C ILE A 22 24.42 -9.03 -19.23
N GLY A 23 24.69 -10.29 -19.58
CA GLY A 23 24.09 -10.95 -20.75
C GLY A 23 22.56 -11.02 -20.67
N GLN A 24 22.01 -11.32 -19.48
CA GLN A 24 20.57 -11.33 -19.26
C GLN A 24 19.96 -9.93 -19.41
N ILE A 25 20.55 -8.90 -18.79
CA ILE A 25 20.08 -7.50 -18.87
C ILE A 25 20.10 -7.05 -20.34
N SER A 26 21.15 -7.37 -21.09
CA SER A 26 21.23 -7.06 -22.52
C SER A 26 20.18 -7.80 -23.36
N LYS A 27 19.80 -9.03 -23.00
CA LYS A 27 18.86 -9.87 -23.77
C LYS A 27 17.40 -9.54 -23.50
N TYR A 28 17.01 -9.32 -22.25
CA TYR A 28 15.60 -9.13 -21.86
C TYR A 28 15.24 -7.66 -21.56
N GLY A 29 16.25 -6.82 -21.30
CA GLY A 29 16.08 -5.45 -20.83
C GLY A 29 15.91 -5.36 -19.31
N MET A 30 16.41 -4.27 -18.72
CA MET A 30 16.39 -4.02 -17.26
C MET A 30 14.96 -4.06 -16.70
N ASP A 31 13.97 -3.54 -17.42
CA ASP A 31 12.59 -3.42 -16.94
C ASP A 31 11.85 -4.76 -16.77
N LYS A 32 12.29 -5.81 -17.48
CA LYS A 32 11.64 -7.13 -17.46
C LYS A 32 12.27 -8.11 -16.47
N LEU A 33 13.52 -7.85 -16.06
CA LEU A 33 14.27 -8.72 -15.16
C LEU A 33 14.02 -8.34 -13.71
N THR A 34 13.26 -9.18 -13.01
CA THR A 34 13.18 -9.13 -11.55
C THR A 34 14.33 -9.96 -10.95
N SER A 35 14.75 -9.65 -9.72
CA SER A 35 15.75 -10.43 -8.97
C SER A 35 15.44 -11.94 -8.94
N ARG A 36 14.16 -12.30 -8.89
CA ARG A 36 13.72 -13.71 -8.98
C ARG A 36 14.01 -14.31 -10.35
N LYS A 37 13.72 -13.58 -11.43
CA LYS A 37 13.95 -14.05 -12.80
C LYS A 37 15.44 -14.20 -13.10
N ILE A 38 16.27 -13.31 -12.56
CA ILE A 38 17.73 -13.41 -12.66
C ILE A 38 18.22 -14.71 -12.01
N ARG A 39 17.79 -15.02 -10.78
CA ARG A 39 18.14 -16.29 -10.12
C ARG A 39 17.64 -17.53 -10.86
N GLU A 40 16.42 -17.48 -11.41
CA GLU A 40 15.89 -18.58 -12.23
C GLU A 40 16.73 -18.80 -13.50
N ASN A 41 17.15 -17.73 -14.17
CA ASN A 41 17.99 -17.83 -15.36
C ASN A 41 19.40 -18.30 -15.01
N LEU A 42 20.02 -17.79 -13.93
CA LEU A 42 21.32 -18.26 -13.44
C LEU A 42 21.26 -19.74 -13.06
N LYS A 43 20.15 -20.21 -12.48
CA LYS A 43 19.92 -21.64 -12.20
C LYS A 43 19.93 -22.48 -13.48
N ASN A 44 19.34 -22.00 -14.56
CA ASN A 44 19.32 -22.72 -15.85
C ASN A 44 20.68 -22.69 -16.57
N GLU A 45 21.47 -21.64 -16.35
CA GLU A 45 22.76 -21.45 -17.02
C GLU A 45 23.88 -22.24 -16.35
N PHE A 46 23.88 -22.30 -15.02
CA PHE A 46 24.92 -22.99 -14.25
C PHE A 46 24.47 -24.30 -13.59
N ASN A 47 23.20 -24.69 -13.76
CA ASN A 47 22.60 -25.87 -13.11
C ASN A 47 22.74 -25.88 -11.56
N ILE A 48 22.89 -24.72 -10.93
CA ILE A 48 23.06 -24.57 -9.47
C ILE A 48 21.94 -23.71 -8.91
N ASP A 49 21.35 -24.13 -7.78
CA ASP A 49 20.22 -23.43 -7.17
C ASP A 49 20.69 -22.24 -6.31
N PHE A 50 20.49 -21.01 -6.80
CA PHE A 50 20.84 -19.77 -6.10
C PHE A 50 19.80 -19.31 -5.05
N THR A 51 18.94 -20.22 -4.56
CA THR A 51 17.88 -19.89 -3.61
C THR A 51 18.43 -19.47 -2.25
N ASN A 52 19.48 -20.14 -1.76
CA ASN A 52 20.17 -19.82 -0.51
C ASN A 52 21.07 -18.58 -0.64
N TYR A 53 21.61 -18.33 -1.83
CA TYR A 53 22.49 -17.21 -2.14
C TYR A 53 21.71 -16.01 -2.69
N LYS A 54 20.50 -15.78 -2.17
CA LYS A 54 19.66 -14.66 -2.60
C LYS A 54 20.35 -13.32 -2.36
N THR A 55 20.89 -13.11 -1.17
CA THR A 55 21.47 -11.83 -0.77
C THR A 55 22.76 -11.48 -1.53
N PRO A 56 23.74 -12.39 -1.75
CA PRO A 56 24.91 -12.04 -2.54
C PRO A 56 24.57 -11.83 -4.02
N VAL A 57 23.69 -12.66 -4.60
CA VAL A 57 23.26 -12.46 -6.01
C VAL A 57 22.51 -11.13 -6.16
N ASP A 58 21.65 -10.75 -5.21
CA ASP A 58 20.95 -9.46 -5.25
C ASP A 58 21.95 -8.29 -5.15
N LYS A 59 22.98 -8.37 -4.29
CA LYS A 59 24.05 -7.37 -4.23
C LYS A 59 24.77 -7.25 -5.58
N ILE A 60 25.21 -8.36 -6.17
CA ILE A 60 25.88 -8.38 -7.48
C ILE A 60 24.99 -7.79 -8.57
N THR A 61 23.68 -8.09 -8.57
CA THR A 61 22.76 -7.52 -9.56
C THR A 61 22.63 -6.01 -9.45
N MET A 62 22.61 -5.47 -8.24
CA MET A 62 22.55 -4.02 -8.02
C MET A 62 23.84 -3.35 -8.48
N ASP A 63 25.01 -3.90 -8.11
CA ASP A 63 26.31 -3.38 -8.55
C ASP A 63 26.44 -3.35 -10.08
N VAL A 64 25.97 -4.41 -10.76
CA VAL A 64 25.97 -4.48 -12.23
C VAL A 64 25.04 -3.41 -12.81
N ILE A 65 23.84 -3.24 -12.27
CA ILE A 65 22.88 -2.22 -12.73
C ILE A 65 23.45 -0.80 -12.54
N GLU A 66 24.05 -0.51 -11.39
CA GLU A 66 24.68 0.78 -11.11
C GLU A 66 25.86 1.04 -12.04
N SER A 67 26.73 0.04 -12.27
CA SER A 67 27.85 0.17 -13.19
C SER A 67 27.40 0.43 -14.63
N MET A 68 26.31 -0.21 -15.09
CA MET A 68 25.71 0.03 -16.42
C MET A 68 25.08 1.42 -16.54
N GLN A 69 24.42 1.90 -15.48
CA GLN A 69 23.81 3.24 -15.48
C GLN A 69 24.87 4.35 -15.42
N ASN A 70 25.95 4.15 -14.68
CA ASN A 70 27.05 5.11 -14.59
C ASN A 70 27.84 5.19 -15.90
N SER A 71 28.07 4.05 -16.57
CA SER A 71 28.73 4.05 -17.89
C SER A 71 27.84 4.68 -18.97
N ALA A 72 26.51 4.51 -18.92
CA ALA A 72 25.58 5.24 -19.79
C ALA A 72 25.62 6.76 -19.56
N LYS A 73 25.63 7.21 -18.30
CA LYS A 73 25.74 8.65 -17.96
C LYS A 73 27.08 9.26 -18.36
N LYS A 74 28.18 8.50 -18.24
CA LYS A 74 29.51 9.00 -18.62
C LYS A 74 29.63 9.18 -20.13
N ASN A 75 29.10 8.25 -20.94
CA ASN A 75 29.09 8.38 -22.40
C ASN A 75 28.19 9.54 -22.89
N GLU A 76 27.10 9.88 -22.18
CA GLU A 76 26.32 11.08 -22.49
C GLU A 76 27.03 12.39 -22.14
N LYS A 77 27.89 12.39 -21.12
CA LYS A 77 28.65 13.59 -20.72
C LYS A 77 29.84 13.85 -21.66
N GLU A 78 30.50 12.81 -22.15
CA GLU A 78 31.61 12.95 -23.11
C GLU A 78 31.13 13.38 -24.51
N SER A 79 29.89 13.07 -24.91
CA SER A 79 29.33 13.52 -26.19
C SER A 79 28.75 14.94 -26.18
N LYS A 80 28.61 15.60 -25.02
CA LYS A 80 28.13 16.99 -24.89
C LYS A 80 29.14 17.97 -24.26
N GLY A 81 30.34 17.52 -23.92
CA GLY A 81 31.34 18.27 -23.16
C GLY A 81 32.33 19.12 -23.97
N SER A 82 32.13 19.32 -25.27
CA SER A 82 33.01 20.15 -26.11
C SER A 82 32.42 21.54 -26.36
N SER A 83 32.35 22.39 -25.33
CA SER A 83 32.54 23.84 -25.43
C SER A 83 32.19 24.52 -24.11
N THR A 84 33.05 25.46 -23.71
CA THR A 84 32.90 26.48 -22.66
C THR A 84 33.62 26.17 -21.36
N GLU A 85 34.88 26.60 -21.37
CA GLU A 85 35.72 26.88 -20.22
C GLU A 85 35.21 28.17 -19.57
N SER A 86 34.95 28.16 -18.26
CA SER A 86 34.96 29.38 -17.46
C SER A 86 35.17 29.03 -16.00
N ASP A 87 36.31 29.50 -15.53
CA ASP A 87 36.97 29.32 -14.26
C ASP A 87 36.59 30.50 -13.34
N SER A 88 36.16 30.25 -12.11
CA SER A 88 36.16 31.22 -10.99
C SER A 88 35.64 30.56 -9.70
N ASP A 89 36.57 30.19 -8.83
CA ASP A 89 36.41 30.15 -7.37
C ASP A 89 35.88 31.49 -6.84
N GLU A 90 35.03 31.48 -5.81
CA GLU A 90 35.12 32.31 -4.58
C GLU A 90 33.95 31.95 -3.65
N GLU A 91 34.24 31.95 -2.34
CA GLU A 91 33.38 31.54 -1.25
C GLU A 91 32.20 32.50 -0.99
N GLU A 92 31.02 31.97 -0.65
CA GLU A 92 30.20 32.61 0.39
C GLU A 92 29.08 31.69 0.93
N VAL A 93 28.92 31.75 2.24
CA VAL A 93 27.92 31.04 3.04
C VAL A 93 26.58 31.77 3.01
N VAL A 94 25.50 31.15 2.53
CA VAL A 94 24.14 31.65 2.82
C VAL A 94 23.14 30.51 2.99
N PHE A 95 22.67 30.37 4.22
CA PHE A 95 21.56 29.52 4.63
C PHE A 95 20.24 30.20 4.27
N THR A 96 19.46 29.65 3.34
CA THR A 96 18.06 30.08 3.14
C THR A 96 17.12 28.90 3.05
N ASP A 97 16.16 28.91 3.96
CA ASP A 97 15.02 28.01 4.11
C ASP A 97 13.99 28.18 2.96
N ARG A 98 13.61 27.07 2.30
CA ARG A 98 12.20 26.72 1.92
C ARG A 98 11.48 27.60 0.84
N PRO A 99 10.26 27.28 0.33
CA PRO A 99 9.65 26.04 -0.22
C PRO A 99 9.08 26.16 -1.68
N SER A 100 8.70 25.00 -2.24
CA SER A 100 7.49 24.71 -3.07
C SER A 100 7.14 25.55 -4.33
N LYS A 101 7.22 24.90 -5.50
CA LYS A 101 6.32 25.06 -6.67
C LYS A 101 6.46 23.81 -7.55
N ARG A 102 5.47 22.91 -7.58
CA ARG A 102 4.28 22.88 -8.45
C ARG A 102 4.57 22.80 -9.97
N LYS A 103 3.95 21.76 -10.57
CA LYS A 103 3.22 21.72 -11.86
C LYS A 103 3.94 21.30 -13.16
N ASN A 104 3.45 20.17 -13.72
CA ASN A 104 2.90 19.94 -15.09
C ASN A 104 3.47 18.64 -15.72
N LYS A 105 2.72 17.57 -16.01
CA LYS A 105 1.50 17.34 -16.83
C LYS A 105 1.79 17.25 -18.35
N THR A 106 1.91 16.03 -18.89
CA THR A 106 1.58 15.61 -20.28
C THR A 106 1.62 14.07 -20.34
N ALA A 107 0.54 13.28 -20.47
CA ALA A 107 -0.42 13.10 -21.57
C ALA A 107 0.20 12.61 -22.90
N ARG A 108 -0.02 11.33 -23.26
CA ARG A 108 -0.08 10.69 -24.62
C ARG A 108 0.12 9.16 -24.46
N LYS A 109 -0.46 8.21 -25.20
CA LYS A 109 -1.51 8.13 -26.23
C LYS A 109 -1.65 6.62 -26.57
N ARG A 110 -2.87 6.18 -26.95
CA ARG A 110 -3.23 5.04 -27.86
C ARG A 110 -3.03 3.60 -27.31
N ALA A 111 -4.05 2.76 -27.14
CA ALA A 111 -5.10 2.22 -28.04
C ALA A 111 -4.60 1.14 -29.03
N LYS A 112 -5.18 -0.09 -28.93
CA LYS A 112 -5.79 -0.95 -29.98
C LYS A 112 -5.79 -2.44 -29.54
N SER A 113 -6.95 -3.00 -29.16
CA SER A 113 -7.72 -4.12 -29.81
C SER A 113 -6.94 -5.46 -29.94
N GLN A 114 -7.43 -6.64 -29.57
CA GLN A 114 -8.62 -7.40 -30.01
C GLN A 114 -8.82 -8.58 -29.02
N SER A 115 -10.04 -8.89 -28.56
CA SER A 115 -11.03 -9.85 -29.10
C SER A 115 -10.85 -11.30 -28.65
N SER A 116 -11.99 -11.97 -28.44
CA SER A 116 -12.23 -13.41 -28.20
C SER A 116 -11.89 -13.94 -26.81
N SER A 117 -12.89 -14.10 -25.93
CA SER A 117 -13.73 -15.31 -25.77
C SER A 117 -13.01 -16.42 -25.02
N ASP A 118 -13.16 -16.46 -23.69
CA ASP A 118 -13.38 -17.73 -23.02
C ASP A 118 -13.99 -17.45 -21.65
N TYR A 119 -15.18 -17.98 -21.47
CA TYR A 119 -15.97 -17.94 -20.24
C TYR A 119 -15.89 -19.33 -19.65
N GLU A 120 -15.61 -19.36 -18.35
CA GLU A 120 -15.50 -20.52 -17.48
C GLU A 120 -14.18 -21.30 -17.48
N ASP A 121 -13.53 -21.25 -16.31
CA ASP A 121 -12.76 -22.34 -15.67
C ASP A 121 -11.61 -21.76 -14.83
N THR A 122 -11.91 -21.07 -13.71
CA THR A 122 -10.88 -20.83 -12.65
C THR A 122 -11.44 -20.34 -11.31
N ILE A 123 -12.61 -20.84 -10.86
CA ILE A 123 -13.10 -20.60 -9.48
C ILE A 123 -13.19 -21.90 -8.65
N GLN A 124 -12.66 -23.02 -9.17
CA GLN A 124 -12.72 -24.33 -8.49
C GLN A 124 -11.34 -24.97 -8.29
N LYS A 125 -10.38 -24.28 -7.66
CA LYS A 125 -9.09 -24.92 -7.33
C LYS A 125 -8.33 -24.28 -6.16
N LYS A 126 -8.95 -24.14 -4.98
CA LYS A 126 -8.18 -23.98 -3.71
C LYS A 126 -8.90 -24.33 -2.40
N ARG A 127 -9.92 -25.18 -2.41
CA ARG A 127 -10.63 -25.65 -1.19
C ARG A 127 -10.33 -27.11 -0.82
N ARG A 128 -9.12 -27.60 -1.13
CA ARG A 128 -8.63 -28.94 -0.77
C ARG A 128 -7.42 -28.83 0.15
N ALA A 129 -7.66 -28.47 1.41
CA ALA A 129 -6.72 -28.64 2.53
C ALA A 129 -7.45 -28.35 3.84
N ALA A 130 -8.17 -29.35 4.38
CA ALA A 130 -8.50 -29.51 5.82
C ALA A 130 -9.52 -30.64 5.99
N SER A 131 -9.22 -31.82 5.45
CA SER A 131 -9.86 -33.06 5.89
C SER A 131 -9.23 -33.48 7.21
N THR A 132 -10.04 -33.46 8.27
CA THR A 132 -10.06 -34.49 9.32
C THR A 132 -8.73 -34.80 10.02
N SER A 133 -8.41 -34.03 11.07
CA SER A 133 -7.68 -34.57 12.21
C SER A 133 -8.27 -34.01 13.51
N LYS A 134 -9.20 -34.80 14.06
CA LYS A 134 -9.61 -34.76 15.46
C LYS A 134 -8.34 -34.91 16.31
N LYS A 135 -7.88 -33.83 16.93
CA LYS A 135 -7.00 -33.92 18.11
C LYS A 135 -7.52 -32.97 19.18
N THR A 136 -8.34 -33.57 20.02
CA THR A 136 -8.72 -33.15 21.36
C THR A 136 -7.48 -32.67 22.12
N VAL A 137 -7.37 -31.36 22.33
CA VAL A 137 -6.47 -30.78 23.33
C VAL A 137 -7.34 -30.07 24.35
N GLN A 138 -7.50 -30.74 25.49
CA GLN A 138 -8.05 -30.18 26.71
C GLN A 138 -7.26 -28.91 27.08
N ARG A 139 -7.85 -27.74 26.85
CA ARG A 139 -7.38 -26.51 27.49
C ARG A 139 -8.14 -26.34 28.79
N LYS A 140 -7.45 -26.72 29.87
CA LYS A 140 -7.82 -26.51 31.27
C LYS A 140 -8.36 -25.08 31.46
N ARG A 141 -9.61 -25.01 31.91
CA ARG A 141 -10.21 -23.82 32.52
C ARG A 141 -9.51 -23.57 33.86
N LYS A 142 -8.85 -22.42 33.96
CA LYS A 142 -8.28 -21.83 35.17
C LYS A 142 -8.25 -20.33 34.87
N SER A 143 -8.84 -19.43 35.62
CA SER A 143 -9.48 -19.41 36.93
C SER A 143 -10.26 -18.09 36.97
N ASN A 144 -11.38 -18.04 37.69
CA ASN A 144 -12.07 -16.79 38.02
C ASN A 144 -11.08 -15.84 38.71
N SER A 145 -10.62 -14.81 38.02
CA SER A 145 -10.10 -13.60 38.64
C SER A 145 -11.10 -12.50 38.36
N ASP A 146 -11.65 -11.98 39.43
CA ASP A 146 -12.41 -10.75 39.52
C ASP A 146 -11.52 -9.60 38.99
N GLU A 147 -11.51 -9.40 37.68
CA GLU A 147 -10.77 -8.33 37.01
C GLU A 147 -11.77 -7.59 36.12
N THR A 148 -11.96 -6.31 36.44
CA THR A 148 -12.56 -5.29 35.57
C THR A 148 -12.24 -5.56 34.10
N PRO A 149 -13.20 -5.44 33.17
CA PRO A 149 -12.95 -5.73 31.77
C PRO A 149 -11.80 -4.84 31.28
N LYS A 150 -10.62 -5.43 31.05
CA LYS A 150 -9.45 -4.71 30.53
C LYS A 150 -9.86 -4.10 29.20
N LYS A 151 -10.15 -2.79 29.20
CA LYS A 151 -10.50 -2.00 28.02
C LYS A 151 -9.45 -2.31 26.94
N ARG A 152 -9.85 -3.05 25.89
CA ARG A 152 -8.96 -3.39 24.78
C ARG A 152 -8.45 -2.06 24.22
N LYS A 153 -7.13 -1.88 24.17
CA LYS A 153 -6.52 -0.64 23.66
C LYS A 153 -7.13 -0.32 22.29
N LYS A 154 -7.79 0.83 22.17
CA LYS A 154 -8.41 1.27 20.93
C LYS A 154 -7.29 1.47 19.90
N THR A 155 -7.37 0.73 18.80
CA THR A 155 -6.47 0.92 17.65
C THR A 155 -6.89 2.17 16.87
N ALA A 156 -5.97 2.76 16.10
CA ALA A 156 -6.30 3.93 15.26
C ALA A 156 -7.46 3.68 14.26
N TYR A 157 -7.74 2.41 13.93
CA TYR A 157 -8.88 2.02 13.08
C TYR A 157 -10.21 1.99 13.82
N SER A 158 -10.19 1.75 15.14
CA SER A 158 -11.37 1.64 16.00
C SER A 158 -11.68 2.93 16.78
N ALA A 159 -10.79 3.93 16.74
CA ALA A 159 -11.00 5.22 17.35
C ALA A 159 -12.05 6.04 16.60
N TYR A 160 -12.88 6.78 17.33
CA TYR A 160 -13.79 7.76 16.74
C TYR A 160 -12.99 8.95 16.20
N CYS A 161 -13.41 9.47 15.05
CA CYS A 161 -12.82 10.63 14.38
C CYS A 161 -13.92 11.65 14.09
N ALA A 162 -13.54 12.92 14.00
CA ALA A 162 -14.42 13.97 13.50
C ALA A 162 -14.41 14.00 11.98
N LEU A 163 -15.58 14.23 11.37
CA LEU A 163 -15.74 14.36 9.93
C LEU A 163 -15.90 15.85 9.57
N SER A 164 -15.26 16.28 8.48
CA SER A 164 -15.48 17.62 7.92
C SER A 164 -16.95 17.81 7.52
N ASP A 165 -17.43 19.05 7.47
CA ASP A 165 -18.81 19.40 7.06
C ASP A 165 -19.27 18.66 5.79
N ASP A 166 -18.49 18.72 4.71
CA ASP A 166 -18.84 18.08 3.43
C ASP A 166 -19.11 16.57 3.55
N LEU A 167 -18.31 15.87 4.36
CA LEU A 167 -18.44 14.43 4.57
C LEU A 167 -19.56 14.11 5.56
N ALA A 168 -19.74 14.97 6.57
CA ALA A 168 -20.82 14.86 7.54
C ALA A 168 -22.19 15.02 6.87
N ASP A 169 -22.32 15.89 5.86
CA ASP A 169 -23.57 16.08 5.11
C ASP A 169 -23.99 14.83 4.32
N VAL A 170 -23.02 14.09 3.75
CA VAL A 170 -23.28 12.85 3.01
C VAL A 170 -23.63 11.70 3.96
N VAL A 171 -22.93 11.61 5.08
CA VAL A 171 -23.08 10.49 6.02
C VAL A 171 -24.21 10.72 7.05
N GLY A 172 -24.56 11.98 7.30
CA GLY A 172 -25.52 12.40 8.32
C GLY A 172 -24.99 12.31 9.77
N LYS A 173 -23.68 12.10 9.97
CA LYS A 173 -23.05 11.99 11.30
C LYS A 173 -21.76 12.81 11.36
N ARG A 174 -21.51 13.43 12.51
CA ARG A 174 -20.32 14.26 12.75
C ARG A 174 -19.12 13.49 13.27
N TYR A 175 -19.36 12.47 14.08
CA TYR A 175 -18.32 11.64 14.68
C TYR A 175 -18.54 10.18 14.30
N MET A 176 -17.49 9.52 13.80
CA MET A 176 -17.59 8.13 13.40
C MET A 176 -16.23 7.44 13.33
N LYS A 177 -16.21 6.11 13.49
CA LYS A 177 -15.01 5.29 13.28
C LYS A 177 -14.64 5.25 11.81
N ARG A 178 -13.35 5.18 11.53
CA ARG A 178 -12.81 5.11 10.16
C ARG A 178 -13.43 3.96 9.33
N SER A 179 -13.64 2.80 9.95
CA SER A 179 -14.30 1.65 9.30
C SER A 179 -15.75 1.93 8.93
N ASP A 180 -16.47 2.62 9.80
CA ASP A 180 -17.89 2.89 9.62
C ASP A 180 -18.11 3.99 8.58
N VAL A 181 -17.16 4.91 8.39
CA VAL A 181 -17.15 5.88 7.27
C VAL A 181 -17.19 5.15 5.94
N VAL A 182 -16.32 4.14 5.79
CA VAL A 182 -16.28 3.34 4.56
C VAL A 182 -17.60 2.59 4.36
N LYS A 183 -18.18 2.00 5.40
CA LYS A 183 -19.47 1.30 5.31
C LYS A 183 -20.61 2.24 4.90
N SER A 184 -20.74 3.39 5.56
CA SER A 184 -21.76 4.39 5.25
C SER A 184 -21.63 4.91 3.82
N MET A 185 -20.40 5.13 3.36
CA MET A 185 -20.13 5.57 1.98
C MET A 185 -20.55 4.50 0.96
N TRP A 186 -20.27 3.22 1.21
CA TRP A 186 -20.76 2.13 0.35
C TRP A 186 -22.28 1.98 0.37
N ALA A 187 -22.92 2.21 1.51
CA ALA A 187 -24.38 2.24 1.60
C ALA A 187 -24.93 3.37 0.72
N TYR A 188 -24.37 4.59 0.85
CA TYR A 188 -24.74 5.75 0.05
C TYR A 188 -24.61 5.51 -1.46
N PHE A 189 -23.50 4.89 -1.90
CA PHE A 189 -23.31 4.57 -3.32
C PHE A 189 -24.35 3.59 -3.86
N LYS A 190 -24.79 2.64 -3.04
CA LYS A 190 -25.79 1.64 -3.42
C LYS A 190 -27.20 2.22 -3.41
N THR A 191 -27.57 2.98 -2.38
CA THR A 191 -28.91 3.58 -2.26
C THR A 191 -29.18 4.59 -3.38
N ASN A 192 -28.15 5.35 -3.78
CA ASN A 192 -28.28 6.36 -4.83
C ASN A 192 -27.95 5.83 -6.24
N ASN A 193 -27.71 4.51 -6.39
CA ASN A 193 -27.35 3.88 -7.67
C ASN A 193 -26.15 4.55 -8.38
N LEU A 194 -25.17 5.01 -7.61
CA LEU A 194 -24.00 5.76 -8.11
C LEU A 194 -22.88 4.86 -8.65
N MET A 195 -23.01 3.54 -8.52
CA MET A 195 -22.06 2.61 -9.10
C MET A 195 -22.21 2.59 -10.63
N ASP A 196 -21.09 2.64 -11.36
CA ASP A 196 -21.15 2.60 -12.82
C ASP A 196 -21.70 1.24 -13.29
N PRO A 197 -22.81 1.21 -14.07
CA PRO A 197 -23.37 -0.04 -14.58
C PRO A 197 -22.42 -0.80 -15.51
N ARG A 198 -21.46 -0.13 -16.15
CA ARG A 198 -20.49 -0.78 -17.06
C ARG A 198 -19.31 -1.41 -16.32
N ASP A 199 -18.85 -0.78 -15.24
CA ASP A 199 -17.76 -1.29 -14.40
C ASP A 199 -18.01 -0.93 -12.94
N LYS A 200 -18.57 -1.90 -12.19
CA LYS A 200 -18.95 -1.77 -10.77
C LYS A 200 -17.76 -1.48 -9.83
N ARG A 201 -16.53 -1.44 -10.34
CA ARG A 201 -15.36 -0.97 -9.57
C ARG A 201 -15.33 0.56 -9.46
N TYR A 202 -16.00 1.27 -10.38
CA TYR A 202 -16.06 2.72 -10.40
C TYR A 202 -17.38 3.25 -9.83
N VAL A 203 -17.28 4.42 -9.22
CA VAL A 203 -18.40 5.20 -8.68
C VAL A 203 -18.45 6.52 -9.44
N LEU A 204 -19.65 6.88 -9.90
CA LEU A 204 -19.98 8.16 -10.49
C LEU A 204 -20.33 9.12 -9.35
N SER A 205 -19.65 10.26 -9.28
CA SER A 205 -19.89 11.24 -8.22
C SER A 205 -21.10 12.10 -8.56
N ASP A 206 -22.02 12.20 -7.60
CA ASP A 206 -23.02 13.25 -7.56
C ASP A 206 -22.39 14.59 -7.10
N ASP A 207 -23.21 15.62 -6.92
CA ASP A 207 -22.74 16.96 -6.54
C ASP A 207 -22.12 16.99 -5.14
N ALA A 208 -22.61 16.17 -4.21
CA ALA A 208 -22.09 16.09 -2.85
C ALA A 208 -20.72 15.38 -2.81
N LEU A 209 -20.61 14.23 -3.47
CA LEU A 209 -19.36 13.49 -3.62
C LEU A 209 -18.34 14.26 -4.46
N LEU A 210 -18.78 15.10 -5.40
CA LEU A 210 -17.88 15.92 -6.21
C LEU A 210 -17.12 16.94 -5.35
N LYS A 211 -17.73 17.47 -4.27
CA LYS A 211 -17.04 18.37 -3.31
C LYS A 211 -15.90 17.65 -2.59
N ILE A 212 -16.14 16.41 -2.17
CA ILE A 212 -15.19 15.58 -1.41
C ILE A 212 -14.10 15.01 -2.32
N PHE A 213 -14.49 14.25 -3.35
CA PHE A 213 -13.56 13.50 -4.20
C PHE A 213 -12.94 14.33 -5.32
N LYS A 214 -13.58 15.44 -5.71
CA LYS A 214 -13.15 16.35 -6.79
C LYS A 214 -12.91 15.65 -8.13
N LYS A 215 -13.60 14.52 -8.34
CA LYS A 215 -13.53 13.68 -9.55
C LYS A 215 -14.94 13.25 -9.91
N ARG A 216 -15.33 13.32 -11.18
CA ARG A 216 -16.65 12.84 -11.64
C ARG A 216 -16.77 11.31 -11.60
N ARG A 217 -15.66 10.60 -11.71
CA ARG A 217 -15.56 9.15 -11.68
C ARG A 217 -14.31 8.76 -10.90
N PHE A 218 -14.45 7.85 -9.94
CA PHE A 218 -13.31 7.34 -9.18
C PHE A 218 -13.46 5.84 -8.89
N LEU A 219 -12.35 5.18 -8.55
CA LEU A 219 -12.34 3.77 -8.16
C LEU A 219 -12.82 3.63 -6.71
N GLY A 220 -13.90 2.88 -6.47
CA GLY A 220 -14.51 2.73 -5.15
C GLY A 220 -13.54 2.26 -4.08
N PHE A 221 -12.73 1.23 -4.38
CA PHE A 221 -11.71 0.72 -3.44
C PHE A 221 -10.60 1.74 -3.10
N GLY A 222 -10.41 2.79 -3.91
CA GLY A 222 -9.44 3.85 -3.68
C GLY A 222 -10.00 5.07 -2.93
N MET A 223 -11.27 5.03 -2.47
CA MET A 223 -11.94 6.20 -1.89
C MET A 223 -11.22 6.74 -0.65
N MET A 224 -10.67 5.85 0.19
CA MET A 224 -10.07 6.21 1.48
C MET A 224 -8.95 7.25 1.36
N LYS A 225 -8.19 7.23 0.26
CA LYS A 225 -7.11 8.20 0.01
C LYS A 225 -7.61 9.64 -0.12
N ASN A 226 -8.82 9.83 -0.64
CA ASN A 226 -9.42 11.17 -0.77
C ASN A 226 -10.17 11.55 0.52
N LEU A 227 -10.73 10.56 1.23
CA LEU A 227 -11.41 10.75 2.50
C LEU A 227 -10.47 11.06 3.68
N GLU A 228 -9.19 10.69 3.60
CA GLU A 228 -8.23 10.93 4.67
C GLU A 228 -8.13 12.41 5.07
N ASN A 229 -8.25 13.33 4.12
CA ASN A 229 -8.26 14.77 4.38
C ASN A 229 -9.55 15.27 5.07
N HIS A 230 -10.63 14.48 5.00
CA HIS A 230 -11.94 14.80 5.57
C HIS A 230 -12.20 14.06 6.89
N ILE A 231 -11.26 13.21 7.33
CA ILE A 231 -11.32 12.46 8.58
C ILE A 231 -10.25 13.02 9.52
N ILE A 232 -10.68 13.84 10.46
CA ILE A 232 -9.82 14.55 11.40
C ILE A 232 -9.69 13.70 12.67
N GLN A 233 -8.44 13.35 13.01
CA GLN A 233 -8.14 12.61 14.23
C GLN A 233 -8.21 13.55 15.44
N ALA A 234 -8.57 13.00 16.62
CA ALA A 234 -8.72 13.77 17.86
C ALA A 234 -7.53 14.70 18.17
N LYS A 235 -6.29 14.28 17.84
CA LYS A 235 -5.06 15.06 18.07
C LYS A 235 -4.95 16.38 17.30
N PHE A 236 -5.74 16.54 16.23
CA PHE A 236 -5.73 17.74 15.39
C PHE A 236 -6.97 18.62 15.59
N LEU A 237 -7.86 18.19 16.48
CA LEU A 237 -9.12 18.87 16.76
C LEU A 237 -8.89 19.96 17.82
N SER A 238 -9.72 21.00 17.79
CA SER A 238 -9.72 22.01 18.87
C SER A 238 -10.11 21.36 20.20
N GLU A 239 -9.71 21.95 21.34
CA GLU A 239 -9.99 21.37 22.66
C GLU A 239 -11.49 21.18 22.89
N ASP A 240 -12.31 22.18 22.51
CA ASP A 240 -13.76 22.11 22.63
C ASP A 240 -14.39 20.97 21.80
N GLU A 241 -13.91 20.75 20.58
CA GLU A 241 -14.37 19.67 19.73
C GLU A 241 -13.86 18.31 20.21
N ARG A 242 -12.66 18.26 20.79
CA ARG A 242 -12.11 17.05 21.39
C ARG A 242 -12.93 16.61 22.59
N ILE A 243 -13.33 17.53 23.46
CA ILE A 243 -14.23 17.24 24.60
C ILE A 243 -15.55 16.66 24.07
N LYS A 244 -16.15 17.27 23.03
CA LYS A 244 -17.38 16.74 22.41
C LYS A 244 -17.20 15.35 21.81
N LEU A 245 -16.04 15.07 21.21
CA LEU A 245 -15.71 13.75 20.67
C LEU A 245 -15.55 12.71 21.79
N GLU A 246 -14.88 13.07 22.90
CA GLU A 246 -14.71 12.20 24.06
C GLU A 246 -16.06 11.91 24.76
N GLU A 247 -16.93 12.92 24.89
CA GLU A 247 -18.31 12.75 25.36
C GLU A 247 -19.14 11.83 24.44
N PHE A 248 -18.99 12.00 23.12
CA PHE A 248 -19.67 11.14 22.13
C PHE A 248 -19.17 9.70 22.23
N GLU A 249 -17.85 9.51 22.32
CA GLU A 249 -17.23 8.20 22.48
C GLU A 249 -17.66 7.52 23.79
N ALA A 250 -17.76 8.27 24.89
CA ALA A 250 -18.25 7.74 26.16
C ALA A 250 -19.73 7.30 26.09
N LYS A 251 -20.58 8.06 25.40
CA LYS A 251 -22.00 7.70 25.19
C LYS A 251 -22.14 6.44 24.32
N GLU A 252 -21.36 6.32 23.25
CA GLU A 252 -21.38 5.15 22.39
C GLU A 252 -20.81 3.90 23.08
N ASP A 253 -19.75 4.06 23.87
CA ASP A 253 -19.19 2.96 24.69
C ASP A 253 -20.19 2.52 25.78
N ALA A 254 -20.91 3.45 26.41
CA ALA A 254 -21.97 3.14 27.38
C ALA A 254 -23.12 2.37 26.72
N LYS A 255 -23.58 2.84 25.55
CA LYS A 255 -24.60 2.15 24.77
C LYS A 255 -24.16 0.74 24.34
N ALA A 256 -22.92 0.59 23.89
CA ALA A 256 -22.38 -0.72 23.53
C ALA A 256 -22.29 -1.66 24.74
N ALA A 257 -21.93 -1.16 25.92
CA ALA A 257 -21.91 -1.94 27.16
C ALA A 257 -23.32 -2.35 27.61
N GLU A 258 -24.32 -1.48 27.42
CA GLU A 258 -25.73 -1.80 27.66
C GLU A 258 -26.25 -2.86 26.68
N GLU A 259 -25.92 -2.76 25.39
CA GLU A 259 -26.26 -3.76 24.37
C GLU A 259 -25.61 -5.12 24.69
N GLU A 260 -24.33 -5.14 25.07
CA GLU A 260 -23.64 -6.36 25.52
C GLU A 260 -24.28 -6.97 26.77
N ASN A 261 -24.70 -6.16 27.75
CA ASN A 261 -25.33 -6.64 28.97
C ASN A 261 -26.79 -7.10 28.75
N SER A 262 -27.50 -6.52 27.78
CA SER A 262 -28.87 -6.93 27.42
C SER A 262 -28.96 -8.28 26.71
N GLY A 263 -27.83 -8.90 26.35
CA GLY A 263 -27.79 -10.28 25.86
C GLY A 263 -28.49 -10.50 24.51
N VAL A 264 -28.82 -9.44 23.77
CA VAL A 264 -29.38 -9.56 22.41
C VAL A 264 -28.24 -9.85 21.43
N VAL A 265 -27.73 -11.08 21.48
CA VAL A 265 -27.04 -11.71 20.35
C VAL A 265 -28.10 -12.00 19.28
N ASP A 266 -28.45 -10.97 18.51
CA ASP A 266 -29.31 -11.13 17.35
C ASP A 266 -28.65 -12.10 16.36
N GLY A 267 -29.39 -13.17 16.06
CA GLY A 267 -28.88 -14.38 15.46
C GLY A 267 -28.38 -14.17 14.04
N ILE A 268 -27.06 -14.28 13.86
CA ILE A 268 -26.46 -14.61 12.56
C ILE A 268 -26.66 -16.11 12.36
N SER A 269 -27.86 -16.46 11.90
CA SER A 269 -28.21 -17.78 11.38
C SER A 269 -28.71 -17.59 9.95
N LYS A 270 -27.80 -17.72 8.98
CA LYS A 270 -28.03 -18.09 7.57
C LYS A 270 -26.70 -18.28 6.86
#